data_AF-A0A967V991-F1
#
_entry.id   AF-A0A967V991-F1
#
_cell.length_a   1.000
_cell.length_b   1.000
_cell.length_c   1.000
_cell.angle_alpha   90.00
_cell.angle_beta   90.00
_cell.angle_gamma   90.00
#
_symmetry.space_group_name_H-M   'P 1'
#
loop_
_entity.id
_entity.type
_entity.pdbx_description
1 polymer ?
#
loop_
_entity_poly.entity_id
_entity_poly.type
_entity_poly.pdbx_seq_one_letter_code
_entity_poly.pdbx_strand_id
1 'polypeptide(L)'
;NAKGVMQIMPKTFNEIKKKNPSFVDIDEPRWNIAAGIYYDCQLYQKWKAERPFNDRMFFTFGSYNAGFRTIVRAQEVCEEIGLNE
;
A
#
# COMPACT_ATOMS: atom_id res chain seq x y z
N ASN A 1 12.75 11.33 1.94
CA ASN A 1 12.96 10.05 1.22
C ASN A 1 12.41 8.90 2.04
N ALA A 2 12.15 7.79 1.37
CA ALA A 2 11.80 6.51 1.99
C ALA A 2 12.89 6.04 2.97
N LYS A 3 12.51 5.24 3.97
CA LYS A 3 13.36 4.80 5.08
C LYS A 3 13.22 3.30 5.37
N GLY A 4 14.32 2.70 5.83
CA GLY A 4 14.41 1.30 6.26
C GLY A 4 14.17 0.26 5.15
N VAL A 5 14.06 -1.01 5.54
CA VAL A 5 14.00 -2.18 4.64
C VAL A 5 12.84 -2.10 3.65
N MET A 6 11.64 -1.77 4.13
CA MET A 6 10.41 -1.65 3.35
C MET A 6 10.26 -0.29 2.66
N GLN A 7 11.26 0.60 2.76
CA GLN A 7 11.27 1.89 2.07
C GLN A 7 10.00 2.73 2.34
N ILE A 8 9.62 2.86 3.61
CA ILE A 8 8.40 3.56 4.01
C ILE A 8 8.66 5.07 4.02
N MET A 9 7.71 5.85 3.50
CA MET A 9 7.74 7.30 3.61
C MET A 9 7.48 7.73 5.08
N PRO A 10 8.26 8.68 5.64
CA PRO A 10 8.08 9.11 7.03
C PRO A 10 6.65 9.57 7.36
N LYS A 11 5.98 10.21 6.39
CA LYS A 11 4.56 10.60 6.52
C LYS A 11 3.65 9.38 6.71
N THR A 12 3.83 8.32 5.91
CA THR A 12 3.07 7.07 6.01
C THR A 12 3.29 6.40 7.37
N PHE A 13 4.55 6.33 7.83
CA PHE A 13 4.85 5.78 9.16
C PHE A 13 4.19 6.57 10.28
N ASN A 14 4.20 7.92 10.20
CA ASN A 14 3.51 8.76 11.19
C ASN A 14 2.00 8.53 11.22
N GLU A 15 1.36 8.29 10.07
CA GLU A 15 -0.06 7.93 10.01
C GLU A 15 -0.34 6.56 10.64
N ILE A 16 0.55 5.58 10.40
CA ILE A 16 0.48 4.25 11.03
C ILE A 16 0.64 4.37 12.55
N LYS A 17 1.65 5.12 13.01
CA LYS A 17 1.96 5.34 14.42
C LYS A 17 0.83 6.05 15.18
N LYS A 18 0.15 7.00 14.55
CA LYS A 18 -1.05 7.66 15.14
C LYS A 18 -2.15 6.66 15.49
N LYS A 19 -2.34 5.61 14.68
CA LYS A 19 -3.32 4.55 14.92
C LYS A 19 -2.78 3.42 15.80
N ASN A 20 -1.46 3.24 15.81
CA ASN A 20 -0.76 2.16 16.49
C ASN A 20 0.47 2.72 17.22
N PRO A 21 0.31 3.27 18.43
CA PRO A 21 1.42 3.92 19.15
C PRO A 21 2.62 3.01 19.47
N SER A 22 2.44 1.69 19.38
CA SER A 22 3.50 0.68 19.56
C SER A 22 4.57 0.71 18.47
N PHE A 23 4.33 1.34 17.32
CA PHE A 23 5.32 1.49 16.26
C PHE A 23 6.31 2.60 16.64
N VAL A 24 7.47 2.20 17.16
CA VAL A 24 8.38 3.13 17.84
C VAL A 24 9.26 3.89 16.86
N ASP A 25 10.00 3.18 16.01
CA ASP A 25 11.07 3.74 15.16
C ASP A 25 10.99 3.21 13.72
N ILE A 26 11.05 4.10 12.73
CA ILE A 26 11.02 3.73 11.31
C ILE A 26 12.37 3.17 10.83
N ASP A 27 13.47 3.50 11.49
CA ASP A 27 14.81 3.08 11.09
C ASP A 27 15.19 1.71 11.72
N GLU A 28 14.46 1.26 12.76
CA GLU A 28 14.61 -0.10 13.30
C GLU A 28 13.96 -1.14 12.34
N PRO A 29 14.71 -2.15 11.85
CA PRO A 29 14.22 -3.10 10.86
C PRO A 29 12.92 -3.81 11.25
N ARG A 30 12.77 -4.17 12.53
CA ARG A 30 11.57 -4.84 13.06
C ARG A 30 10.31 -3.99 12.83
N TRP A 31 10.35 -2.72 13.24
CA TRP A 31 9.23 -1.82 13.12
C TRP A 31 8.99 -1.35 11.70
N ASN A 32 10.05 -1.22 10.90
CA ASN A 32 9.93 -0.92 9.49
C ASN A 32 9.21 -2.05 8.73
N ILE A 33 9.60 -3.30 8.96
CA ILE A 33 8.93 -4.48 8.38
C ILE A 33 7.49 -4.56 8.84
N ALA A 34 7.24 -4.43 10.15
CA ALA A 34 5.89 -4.46 10.70
C ALA A 34 5.00 -3.36 10.10
N ALA A 35 5.54 -2.15 9.91
CA ALA A 35 4.78 -1.03 9.35
C ALA A 35 4.48 -1.25 7.87
N GLY A 36 5.40 -1.87 7.14
CA GLY A 36 5.22 -2.25 5.74
C GLY A 36 4.08 -3.25 5.58
N ILE A 37 4.12 -4.35 6.35
CA ILE A 37 3.07 -5.37 6.37
C ILE A 37 1.72 -4.73 6.75
N TYR A 38 1.69 -3.90 7.80
CA TYR A 38 0.46 -3.21 8.20
C TYR A 38 -0.11 -2.36 7.07
N TYR A 39 0.74 -1.60 6.37
CA TYR A 39 0.31 -0.75 5.26
C TYR A 39 -0.21 -1.56 4.08
N ASP A 40 0.48 -2.64 3.69
CA ASP A 40 0.01 -3.57 2.67
C ASP A 40 -1.36 -4.18 3.03
N CYS A 41 -1.55 -4.63 4.28
CA CYS A 41 -2.84 -5.14 4.72
C CYS A 41 -3.95 -4.08 4.60
N GLN A 42 -3.67 -2.81 4.94
CA GLN A 42 -4.62 -1.72 4.76
C GLN A 42 -4.95 -1.47 3.28
N LEU A 43 -3.97 -1.56 2.39
CA LEU A 43 -4.18 -1.41 0.94
C LEU A 43 -4.98 -2.59 0.37
N TYR A 44 -4.67 -3.81 0.77
CA TYR A 44 -5.42 -5.01 0.39
C TYR A 44 -6.89 -4.92 0.78
N GLN A 45 -7.18 -4.42 1.99
CA GLN A 45 -8.54 -4.20 2.47
C GLN A 45 -9.29 -3.08 1.72
N LYS A 46 -8.58 -2.10 1.14
CA LYS A 46 -9.20 -1.04 0.33
C LYS A 46 -9.68 -1.53 -1.03
N TRP A 47 -9.05 -2.56 -1.60
CA TRP A 47 -9.49 -3.21 -2.83
C TRP A 47 -10.71 -4.08 -2.55
N LYS A 48 -11.92 -3.54 -2.79
CA LYS A 48 -13.19 -4.18 -2.42
C LYS A 48 -13.90 -4.93 -3.55
N ALA A 49 -13.65 -4.56 -4.81
CA ALA A 49 -14.28 -5.23 -5.94
C ALA A 49 -13.81 -6.68 -6.04
N GLU A 50 -14.75 -7.59 -6.27
CA GLU A 50 -14.48 -9.00 -6.51
C GLU A 50 -13.51 -9.15 -7.69
N ARG A 51 -12.47 -9.94 -7.50
CA ARG A 51 -11.40 -10.21 -8.47
C ARG A 51 -10.58 -11.40 -7.98
N PRO A 52 -9.83 -12.09 -8.86
CA PRO A 52 -8.87 -13.10 -8.47
C PRO A 52 -7.92 -12.61 -7.37
N PHE A 53 -7.51 -13.53 -6.49
CA PHE A 53 -6.62 -13.22 -5.37
C PHE A 53 -5.32 -12.54 -5.85
N ASN A 54 -4.73 -13.06 -6.92
CA ASN A 54 -3.48 -12.54 -7.48
C ASN A 54 -3.65 -11.09 -7.94
N ASP A 55 -4.74 -10.76 -8.63
CA ASP A 55 -4.99 -9.40 -9.10
C ASP A 55 -5.15 -8.45 -7.93
N ARG A 56 -5.89 -8.86 -6.88
CA ARG A 56 -6.00 -8.07 -5.65
C ARG A 56 -4.63 -7.83 -5.01
N MET A 57 -3.76 -8.82 -4.99
CA MET A 57 -2.38 -8.68 -4.49
C MET A 57 -1.55 -7.75 -5.38
N PHE A 58 -1.62 -7.88 -6.71
CA PHE A 58 -0.91 -7.01 -7.64
C PHE A 58 -1.34 -5.55 -7.51
N PHE A 59 -2.65 -5.28 -7.41
CA PHE A 59 -3.14 -3.92 -7.15
C PHE A 59 -2.75 -3.40 -5.76
N THR A 60 -2.62 -4.28 -4.76
CA THR A 60 -2.10 -3.92 -3.43
C THR A 60 -0.66 -3.43 -3.53
N PHE A 61 0.23 -4.21 -4.14
CA PHE A 61 1.63 -3.84 -4.29
C PHE A 61 1.85 -2.66 -5.24
N GLY A 62 1.07 -2.58 -6.33
CA GLY A 62 1.05 -1.40 -7.20
C GLY A 62 0.64 -0.15 -6.42
N SER A 63 -0.36 -0.27 -5.54
CA SER A 63 -0.79 0.84 -4.67
C SER A 63 0.25 1.20 -3.61
N TYR A 64 1.02 0.24 -3.13
CA TYR A 64 2.10 0.49 -2.17
C TYR A 64 3.15 1.41 -2.80
N ASN A 65 3.51 1.15 -4.06
CA ASN A 65 4.51 1.91 -4.78
C ASN A 65 3.98 3.24 -5.34
N ALA A 66 2.85 3.23 -6.04
CA ALA A 66 2.33 4.37 -6.80
C ALA A 66 1.18 5.12 -6.12
N GLY A 67 0.66 4.60 -5.01
CA GLY A 67 -0.49 5.14 -4.29
C GLY A 67 -1.83 4.63 -4.83
N PHE A 68 -2.75 4.32 -3.92
CA PHE A 68 -4.07 3.75 -4.24
C PHE A 68 -4.87 4.55 -5.28
N ARG A 69 -4.97 5.89 -5.11
CA ARG A 69 -5.75 6.74 -6.04
C ARG A 69 -5.15 6.77 -7.45
N THR A 70 -3.83 6.68 -7.55
CA THR A 70 -3.12 6.61 -8.83
C THR A 70 -3.49 5.33 -9.58
N ILE A 71 -3.49 4.20 -8.87
CA ILE A 71 -3.89 2.91 -9.45
C ILE A 71 -5.36 2.91 -9.85
N VAL A 72 -6.27 3.46 -9.02
CA VAL A 72 -7.70 3.59 -9.38
C VAL A 72 -7.86 4.40 -10.67
N ARG A 73 -7.19 5.55 -10.78
CA ARG A 73 -7.22 6.36 -12.01
C ARG A 73 -6.66 5.60 -13.21
N ALA A 74 -5.61 4.80 -13.02
CA ALA A 74 -5.07 3.98 -14.09
C ALA A 74 -6.09 2.92 -14.55
N GLN A 75 -6.87 2.33 -13.63
CA GLN A 75 -7.95 1.40 -13.99
C GLN A 75 -9.06 2.11 -14.78
N GLU A 76 -9.46 3.32 -14.39
CA GLU A 76 -10.46 4.11 -15.13
C GLU A 76 -10.01 4.34 -16.59
N VAL A 77 -8.74 4.70 -16.81
CA VAL A 77 -8.17 4.85 -18.16
C VAL A 77 -8.16 3.53 -18.92
N CYS A 78 -7.77 2.42 -18.28
CA CYS A 78 -7.79 1.11 -18.92
C CYS A 78 -9.21 0.70 -19.36
N GLU A 79 -10.22 0.99 -18.53
CA GLU A 79 -11.62 0.74 -18.86
C GLU A 79 -12.08 1.56 -20.07
N GLU A 80 -11.72 2.86 -20.13
CA GLU A 80 -12.03 3.74 -21.28
C GLU A 80 -11.46 3.23 -22.60
N ILE A 81 -10.30 2.57 -22.58
CA ILE A 81 -9.64 2.01 -23.77
C ILE A 81 -9.93 0.51 -23.99
N GLY A 82 -10.83 -0.09 -23.20
CA GLY A 82 -11.27 -1.47 -23.37
C GLY A 82 -10.30 -2.54 -22.84
N LEU A 83 -9.42 -2.19 -21.92
CA LEU A 83 -8.50 -3.10 -21.24
C LEU A 83 -9.03 -3.41 -19.83
N ASN A 84 -9.91 -4.40 -19.70
CA ASN A 84 -10.39 -4.90 -18.41
C ASN A 84 -10.40 -6.43 -18.46
N GLU A 85 -9.21 -7.01 -18.42
CA GLU A 85 -8.97 -8.45 -18.31
C GLU A 85 -8.87 -8.88 -16.84
#